data_AF-A0A2U1M621-F1
#
_entry.id   AF-A0A2U1M621-F1
#
_cell.length_a   1.000
_cell.length_b   1.000
_cell.length_c   1.000
_cell.angle_alpha   90.00
_cell.angle_beta   90.00
_cell.angle_gamma   90.00
#
_symmetry.space_group_name_H-M   'P 1'
#
loop_
_entity.id
_entity.type
_entity.pdbx_description
1 polymer ?
#
loop_
_entity_poly.entity_id
_entity_poly.type
_entity_poly.pdbx_seq_one_letter_code
_entity_poly.pdbx_strand_id
1 'polypeptide(L)'
;MELEQEQELEKVIISLENLVISQPPLPPLSELETITGYTFKNKELLKQAFTHASYKADDSNSYERLEYLGDSVLNHLVAKLHYFMYPNMMPGELTRLRAANVDTEALARAALKYKLHKYLRHKKPLLDKKVVNFFGVFI
;
A
#
# COMPACT_ATOMS: atom_id res chain seq x y z
N MET A 1 -27.68 21.08 -9.97
CA MET A 1 -27.24 21.80 -11.18
C MET A 1 -25.83 22.37 -11.07
N GLU A 2 -25.57 23.48 -10.36
CA GLU A 2 -24.20 24.04 -10.29
C GLU A 2 -23.18 23.09 -9.61
N LEU A 3 -23.55 22.49 -8.48
CA LEU A 3 -22.70 21.53 -7.76
C LEU A 3 -22.42 20.24 -8.58
N GLU A 4 -23.36 19.84 -9.44
CA GLU A 4 -23.19 18.67 -10.33
C GLU A 4 -22.27 19.01 -11.50
N GLN A 5 -22.37 20.23 -12.05
CA GLN A 5 -21.47 20.69 -13.11
C GLN A 5 -20.03 20.84 -12.60
N GLU A 6 -19.84 21.30 -11.37
CA GLU A 6 -18.52 21.44 -10.74
C GLU A 6 -17.85 20.07 -10.51
N GLN A 7 -18.61 19.06 -10.04
CA GLN A 7 -18.14 17.68 -9.91
C GLN A 7 -17.79 17.03 -11.25
N GLU A 8 -18.57 17.32 -12.30
CA GLU A 8 -18.31 16.79 -13.64
C GLU A 8 -17.08 17.45 -14.28
N LEU A 9 -16.87 18.74 -14.01
CA LEU A 9 -15.68 19.47 -14.43
C LEU A 9 -14.42 18.94 -13.72
N GLU A 10 -14.49 18.64 -12.42
CA GLU A 10 -13.40 17.98 -11.69
C GLU A 10 -13.06 16.60 -12.28
N LYS A 11 -14.06 15.78 -12.60
CA LYS A 11 -13.83 14.47 -13.25
C LYS A 11 -13.12 14.61 -14.59
N VAL A 12 -13.51 15.59 -15.41
CA VAL A 12 -12.89 15.87 -16.71
C VAL A 12 -11.45 16.33 -16.54
N ILE A 13 -11.18 17.27 -15.61
CA ILE A 13 -9.83 17.75 -15.33
C ILE A 13 -8.94 16.60 -14.86
N ILE A 14 -9.42 15.76 -13.92
CA ILE A 14 -8.68 14.58 -13.46
C ILE A 14 -8.39 13.63 -14.62
N SER A 15 -9.36 13.40 -15.51
CA SER A 15 -9.19 12.54 -16.69
C SER A 15 -8.12 13.08 -17.65
N LEU A 16 -8.11 14.39 -17.88
CA LEU A 16 -7.11 15.07 -18.72
C LEU A 16 -5.72 15.05 -18.08
N GLU A 17 -5.60 15.27 -16.77
CA GLU A 17 -4.32 15.15 -16.05
C GLU A 17 -3.74 13.73 -16.18
N ASN A 18 -4.58 12.69 -16.14
CA ASN A 18 -4.14 11.30 -16.30
C ASN A 18 -3.68 10.97 -17.73
N LEU A 19 -4.21 11.67 -18.74
CA LEU A 19 -3.83 11.49 -20.14
C LEU A 19 -2.46 12.11 -20.45
N VAL A 20 -2.06 13.14 -19.70
CA VAL A 20 -0.81 13.89 -19.91
C VAL A 20 0.35 13.34 -19.07
N ILE A 21 0.07 12.71 -17.92
CA ILE A 21 1.10 12.07 -17.09
C ILE A 21 1.37 10.67 -17.64
N SER A 22 2.34 10.54 -18.55
CA SER A 22 2.91 9.22 -18.85
C SER A 22 3.54 8.68 -17.58
N GLN A 23 2.92 7.69 -16.93
CA GLN A 23 3.56 7.05 -15.78
C GLN A 23 4.93 6.49 -16.21
N PRO A 24 5.99 6.71 -15.41
CA PRO A 24 7.30 6.16 -15.72
C PRO A 24 7.20 4.63 -15.85
N PRO A 25 8.05 4.01 -16.69
CA PRO A 25 8.07 2.57 -16.83
C PRO A 25 8.26 1.92 -15.46
N LEU A 26 7.42 0.92 -15.16
CA LEU A 26 7.44 0.23 -13.88
C LEU A 26 8.80 -0.47 -13.69
N PRO A 27 9.43 -0.34 -12.51
CA PRO A 27 10.67 -1.04 -12.21
C PRO A 27 10.45 -2.57 -12.16
N PRO A 28 11.49 -3.37 -12.40
CA PRO A 28 11.38 -4.82 -12.37
C PRO A 28 11.10 -5.32 -10.95
N LEU A 29 10.08 -6.17 -10.80
CA LEU A 29 9.69 -6.71 -9.49
C LEU A 29 10.77 -7.56 -8.82
N SER A 30 11.78 -8.05 -9.55
CA SER A 30 12.90 -8.77 -8.97
C SER A 30 13.67 -7.96 -7.94
N GLU A 31 13.69 -6.63 -8.04
CA GLU A 31 14.33 -5.77 -7.04
C GLU A 31 13.65 -5.86 -5.66
N LEU A 32 12.34 -6.16 -5.61
CA LEU A 32 11.62 -6.35 -4.35
C LEU A 32 12.13 -7.55 -3.55
N GLU A 33 12.65 -8.57 -4.22
CA GLU A 33 13.24 -9.73 -3.54
C GLU A 33 14.53 -9.34 -2.82
N THR A 34 15.31 -8.43 -3.40
CA THR A 34 16.49 -7.83 -2.76
C THR A 34 16.07 -6.94 -1.58
N ILE A 35 15.05 -6.09 -1.74
CA ILE A 35 14.56 -5.20 -0.68
C ILE A 35 14.01 -6.00 0.51
N THR A 36 13.26 -7.07 0.24
CA THR A 36 12.65 -7.90 1.28
C THR A 36 13.59 -8.96 1.85
N GLY A 37 14.71 -9.23 1.18
CA GLY A 37 15.61 -10.34 1.51
C GLY A 37 14.99 -11.72 1.31
N TYR A 38 13.91 -11.82 0.53
CA TYR A 38 13.17 -13.06 0.31
C TYR A 38 13.00 -13.37 -1.18
N THR A 39 13.45 -14.56 -1.57
CA THR A 39 13.23 -15.09 -2.92
C THR A 39 11.91 -15.87 -2.97
N PHE A 40 10.94 -15.35 -3.71
CA PHE A 40 9.66 -15.98 -3.93
C PHE A 40 9.80 -17.23 -4.79
N LYS A 41 9.34 -18.37 -4.26
CA LYS A 41 9.18 -19.62 -5.02
C LYS A 41 8.22 -19.45 -6.20
N ASN A 42 7.11 -18.73 -5.97
CA ASN A 42 6.14 -18.38 -6.99
C ASN A 42 6.16 -16.85 -7.22
N LYS A 43 6.72 -16.41 -8.35
CA LYS A 43 6.83 -14.98 -8.70
C LYS A 43 5.47 -14.34 -8.98
N GLU A 44 4.44 -15.12 -9.31
CA GLU A 44 3.09 -14.59 -9.51
C GLU A 44 2.48 -14.09 -8.20
N LEU A 45 2.89 -14.60 -7.02
CA LEU A 45 2.44 -14.05 -5.74
C LEU A 45 3.01 -12.64 -5.49
N LEU A 46 4.30 -12.44 -5.77
CA LEU A 46 4.92 -11.13 -5.68
C LEU A 46 4.26 -10.15 -6.65
N LYS A 47 3.96 -10.62 -7.87
CA LYS A 47 3.23 -9.85 -8.85
C LYS A 47 1.84 -9.50 -8.34
N GLN A 48 1.05 -10.46 -7.89
CA GLN A 48 -0.27 -10.22 -7.33
C GLN A 48 -0.23 -9.18 -6.18
N ALA A 49 0.72 -9.32 -5.26
CA ALA A 49 0.88 -8.41 -4.11
C ALA A 49 1.15 -6.95 -4.50
N PHE A 50 1.68 -6.69 -5.70
CA PHE A 50 1.97 -5.36 -6.21
C PHE A 50 1.04 -4.94 -7.36
N THR A 51 -0.13 -5.56 -7.50
CA THR A 51 -1.15 -5.18 -8.50
C THR A 51 -2.41 -4.67 -7.82
N HIS A 52 -2.71 -3.39 -8.01
CA HIS A 52 -3.99 -2.80 -7.60
C HIS A 52 -5.10 -3.20 -8.59
N ALA A 53 -6.34 -3.35 -8.11
CA ALA A 53 -7.49 -3.76 -8.92
C ALA A 53 -7.75 -2.87 -10.16
N SER A 54 -7.35 -1.60 -10.13
CA SER A 54 -7.47 -0.69 -11.29
C SER A 54 -6.45 -0.94 -12.40
N TYR A 55 -5.41 -1.75 -12.20
CA TYR A 55 -4.35 -1.93 -13.20
C TYR A 55 -4.86 -2.65 -14.47
N LYS A 56 -5.69 -3.68 -14.29
CA LYS A 56 -6.35 -4.43 -15.36
C LYS A 56 -7.80 -4.68 -14.98
N ALA A 57 -8.74 -4.24 -15.82
CA ALA A 57 -10.17 -4.31 -15.54
C ALA A 57 -10.69 -5.75 -15.38
N ASP A 58 -10.04 -6.72 -16.02
CA ASP A 58 -10.50 -8.13 -16.05
C ASP A 58 -9.62 -9.09 -15.23
N ASP A 59 -8.63 -8.60 -14.48
CA ASP A 59 -7.70 -9.48 -13.75
C ASP A 59 -8.15 -9.66 -12.30
N SER A 60 -8.55 -10.88 -11.94
CA SER A 60 -8.96 -11.26 -10.58
C SER A 60 -7.79 -11.35 -9.59
N ASN A 61 -6.56 -11.10 -10.04
CA ASN A 61 -5.34 -11.19 -9.25
C ASN A 61 -4.86 -9.82 -8.74
N SER A 62 -5.75 -9.06 -8.11
CA SER A 62 -5.37 -7.92 -7.28
C SER A 62 -4.73 -8.39 -5.97
N TYR A 63 -4.08 -7.47 -5.26
CA TYR A 63 -3.50 -7.75 -3.95
C TYR A 63 -4.55 -8.01 -2.86
N GLU A 64 -5.82 -7.67 -3.05
CA GLU A 64 -6.84 -7.58 -1.98
C GLU A 64 -7.05 -8.90 -1.22
N ARG A 65 -6.98 -10.04 -1.92
CA ARG A 65 -7.04 -11.36 -1.26
C ARG A 65 -5.79 -11.68 -0.43
N LEU A 66 -4.62 -11.24 -0.89
CA LEU A 66 -3.37 -11.39 -0.16
C LEU A 66 -3.31 -10.43 1.03
N GLU A 67 -3.84 -9.22 0.88
CA GLU A 67 -4.01 -8.25 1.97
C GLU A 67 -4.91 -8.81 3.07
N TYR A 68 -6.08 -9.35 2.71
CA TYR A 68 -7.00 -9.97 3.67
C TYR A 68 -6.31 -11.05 4.54
N LEU A 69 -5.50 -11.92 3.91
CA LEU A 69 -4.74 -12.92 4.65
C LEU A 69 -3.58 -12.28 5.44
N GLY A 70 -2.83 -11.39 4.80
CA GLY A 70 -1.63 -10.75 5.33
C GLY A 70 -1.89 -9.90 6.56
N ASP A 71 -3.04 -9.23 6.65
CA ASP A 71 -3.45 -8.44 7.81
C ASP A 71 -3.53 -9.31 9.07
N SER A 72 -4.19 -10.47 8.99
CA SER A 72 -4.29 -11.40 10.12
C SER A 72 -2.93 -11.97 10.54
N VAL A 73 -2.07 -12.28 9.56
CA VAL A 73 -0.71 -12.79 9.80
C VAL A 73 0.14 -11.75 10.50
N LEU A 74 0.13 -10.50 10.02
CA LEU A 74 0.91 -9.41 10.58
C LEU A 74 0.45 -9.07 12.01
N ASN A 75 -0.87 -8.98 12.22
CA ASN A 75 -1.45 -8.79 13.55
C ASN A 75 -1.00 -9.88 14.54
N HIS A 76 -1.01 -11.14 14.11
CA HIS A 76 -0.56 -12.24 14.95
C HIS A 76 0.94 -12.16 15.28
N LEU A 77 1.79 -11.90 14.29
CA LEU A 77 3.25 -11.81 14.49
C LEU A 77 3.61 -10.66 15.43
N VAL A 78 3.01 -9.48 15.28
CA VAL A 78 3.25 -8.33 16.16
C VAL A 78 2.71 -8.59 17.57
N ALA A 79 1.52 -9.18 17.69
CA ALA A 79 0.99 -9.56 19.01
C ALA A 79 1.91 -10.56 19.73
N LYS A 80 2.40 -11.58 19.01
CA LYS A 80 3.34 -12.57 19.52
C LYS A 80 4.66 -11.90 19.96
N LEU A 81 5.19 -11.00 19.14
CA LEU A 81 6.42 -10.25 19.47
C LEU A 81 6.24 -9.44 20.76
N HIS A 82 5.18 -8.64 20.86
CA HIS A 82 4.91 -7.82 22.05
C HIS A 82 4.72 -8.67 23.30
N TYR A 83 4.01 -9.79 23.20
CA TYR A 83 3.79 -10.70 24.32
C TYR A 83 5.10 -11.19 24.95
N PHE A 84 6.07 -11.59 24.12
CA PHE A 84 7.35 -12.08 24.61
C PHE A 84 8.33 -10.96 24.99
N MET A 85 8.30 -9.81 24.30
CA MET A 85 9.18 -8.68 24.60
C MET A 85 8.77 -7.91 25.87
N TYR A 86 7.47 -7.88 26.19
CA TYR A 86 6.92 -7.09 27.29
C TYR A 86 6.11 -7.96 28.26
N PRO A 87 6.74 -8.91 28.97
CA PRO A 87 6.03 -9.91 29.78
C PRO A 87 5.22 -9.32 30.95
N ASN A 88 5.56 -8.10 31.38
CA ASN A 88 4.90 -7.42 32.50
C ASN A 88 3.88 -6.35 32.05
N MET A 89 3.69 -6.17 30.74
CA MET A 89 2.76 -5.17 30.20
C MET A 89 1.32 -5.66 30.31
N MET A 90 0.39 -4.77 30.69
CA MET A 90 -1.00 -5.16 30.88
C MET A 90 -1.68 -5.48 29.52
N PRO A 91 -2.71 -6.35 29.49
CA PRO A 91 -3.39 -6.72 28.24
C PRO A 91 -3.93 -5.53 27.44
N GLY A 92 -4.44 -4.50 28.12
CA GLY A 92 -4.94 -3.28 27.49
C GLY A 92 -3.82 -2.45 26.84
N GLU A 93 -2.64 -2.42 27.45
CA GLU A 93 -1.46 -1.74 26.91
C GLU A 93 -0.90 -2.48 25.70
N LEU A 94 -0.80 -3.81 25.77
CA LEU A 94 -0.41 -4.65 24.63
C LEU A 94 -1.36 -4.45 23.43
N THR A 95 -2.66 -4.30 23.69
CA THR A 95 -3.66 -4.02 22.66
C THR A 95 -3.42 -2.67 21.99
N ARG A 96 -3.19 -1.62 22.79
CA ARG A 96 -2.87 -0.27 22.28
C ARG A 96 -1.54 -0.25 21.51
N LEU A 97 -0.53 -0.93 22.03
CA LEU A 97 0.78 -1.03 21.39
C LEU A 97 0.68 -1.74 20.04
N ARG A 98 -0.06 -2.86 19.95
CA ARG A 98 -0.32 -3.53 18.67
C ARG A 98 -1.04 -2.60 17.71
N ALA A 99 -2.11 -1.94 18.14
CA ALA A 99 -2.89 -1.03 17.30
C ALA A 99 -2.06 0.15 16.78
N ALA A 100 -1.05 0.62 17.51
CA ALA A 100 -0.15 1.67 17.06
C ALA A 100 0.96 1.18 16.09
N ASN A 101 1.20 -0.12 16.01
CA ASN A 101 2.24 -0.71 15.14
C ASN A 101 1.67 -1.38 13.89
N VAL A 102 0.42 -1.82 13.94
CA VAL A 102 -0.29 -2.45 12.82
C VAL A 102 -1.52 -1.60 12.51
N ASP A 103 -1.28 -0.48 11.83
CA ASP A 103 -2.31 0.43 11.34
C ASP A 103 -1.95 0.94 9.93
N THR A 104 -2.95 1.40 9.19
CA THR A 104 -2.80 1.88 7.81
C THR A 104 -1.69 2.92 7.65
N GLU A 105 -1.58 3.88 8.57
CA GLU A 105 -0.57 4.93 8.56
C GLU A 105 0.83 4.37 8.85
N ALA A 106 1.00 3.58 9.91
CA ALA A 106 2.29 2.95 10.22
C ALA A 106 2.79 2.07 9.07
N LEU A 107 1.91 1.28 8.46
CA LEU A 107 2.24 0.42 7.33
C LEU A 107 2.54 1.22 6.06
N ALA A 108 1.80 2.31 5.80
CA ALA A 108 2.11 3.23 4.70
C ALA A 108 3.50 3.85 4.87
N ARG A 109 3.85 4.32 6.08
CA ARG A 109 5.18 4.86 6.39
C ARG A 109 6.27 3.81 6.17
N ALA A 110 6.06 2.57 6.59
CA ALA A 110 6.99 1.47 6.34
C ALA A 110 7.17 1.23 4.83
N ALA A 111 6.07 1.16 4.07
CA ALA A 111 6.11 0.99 2.62
C ALA A 111 6.87 2.13 1.91
N LEU A 112 6.72 3.38 2.37
CA LEU A 112 7.46 4.52 1.82
C LEU A 112 8.94 4.49 2.17
N LYS A 113 9.29 4.14 3.43
CA LYS A 113 10.68 3.98 3.88
C LYS A 113 11.46 3.01 2.98
N TYR A 114 10.82 1.91 2.59
CA TYR A 114 11.40 0.91 1.68
C TYR A 114 11.10 1.16 0.20
N LYS A 115 10.52 2.33 -0.14
CA LYS A 115 10.19 2.74 -1.52
C LYS A 115 9.29 1.75 -2.29
N LEU A 116 8.48 0.96 -1.59
CA LEU A 116 7.63 -0.07 -2.18
C LEU A 116 6.57 0.50 -3.12
N HIS A 117 6.09 1.72 -2.84
CA HIS A 117 5.13 2.44 -3.70
C HIS A 117 5.56 2.55 -5.16
N LYS A 118 6.87 2.58 -5.45
CA LYS A 118 7.41 2.67 -6.82
C LYS A 118 7.13 1.44 -7.68
N TYR A 119 6.87 0.30 -7.04
CA TYR A 119 6.63 -0.97 -7.72
C TYR A 119 5.13 -1.27 -7.85
N LEU A 120 4.26 -0.46 -7.25
CA LEU A 120 2.82 -0.67 -7.28
C LEU A 120 2.28 -0.41 -8.69
N ARG A 121 1.59 -1.41 -9.24
CA ARG A 121 0.92 -1.29 -10.53
C ARG A 121 -0.51 -0.85 -10.33
N HIS A 122 -0.86 0.34 -10.82
CA HIS A 122 -2.21 0.89 -10.74
C HIS A 122 -2.52 1.79 -11.93
N LYS A 123 -3.80 2.09 -12.13
CA LYS A 123 -4.28 3.20 -12.99
C LYS A 123 -5.02 4.27 -12.18
N LYS A 124 -4.82 4.29 -10.85
CA LYS A 124 -5.44 5.29 -9.97
C LYS A 124 -4.84 6.69 -10.25
N PRO A 125 -5.68 7.70 -10.54
CA PRO A 125 -5.24 9.08 -10.68
C PRO A 125 -4.59 9.58 -9.39
N LEU A 126 -3.63 10.49 -9.50
CA LEU A 126 -3.12 11.30 -8.38
C LEU A 126 -2.51 10.48 -7.22
N LEU A 127 -2.30 9.16 -7.35
CA LEU A 127 -1.72 8.36 -6.28
C LEU A 127 -0.31 8.86 -5.96
N ASP A 128 0.47 9.19 -6.99
CA ASP A 128 1.81 9.76 -6.82
C ASP A 128 1.76 11.10 -6.06
N LYS A 129 0.80 11.99 -6.38
CA LYS A 129 0.58 13.24 -5.64
C LYS A 129 0.21 12.96 -4.17
N LYS A 130 -0.67 11.97 -3.91
CA LYS A 130 -1.05 11.56 -2.55
C LYS A 130 0.14 10.99 -1.77
N VAL A 131 0.99 10.19 -2.42
CA VAL A 131 2.21 9.64 -1.83
C VAL A 131 3.21 10.75 -1.48
N VAL A 132 3.41 11.71 -2.39
CA VAL A 132 4.28 12.87 -2.14
C VAL A 132 3.74 13.72 -0.99
N ASN A 133 2.44 14.01 -0.96
CA ASN A 133 1.83 14.77 0.13
C ASN A 133 1.98 14.05 1.47
N PHE A 134 1.74 12.74 1.51
CA PHE A 134 1.93 11.94 2.73
C PHE A 134 3.39 11.95 3.20
N PHE A 135 4.36 11.98 2.28
CA PHE A 135 5.78 12.06 2.61
C PHE A 135 6.20 13.47 3.08
N GLY A 136 5.64 14.52 2.46
CA GLY A 136 6.01 15.92 2.71
C GLY A 136 5.42 16.56 3.97
N VAL A 137 4.40 15.96 4.58
CA VAL A 137 3.79 16.48 5.83
C VAL A 137 4.69 16.30 7.07
N PHE A 138 5.84 15.62 6.93
CA PHE A 138 6.70 15.25 8.07
C PHE A 138 8.20 15.55 7.87
N ILE A 139 8.54 16.50 6.98
CA ILE A 139 9.90 17.08 6.86
C ILE A 139 9.84 18.57 7.21
#